data_AF-A0A2M6Y820-F1
#
_entry.id   AF-A0A2M6Y820-F1
#
_cell.length_a   1.000
_cell.length_b   1.000
_cell.length_c   1.000
_cell.angle_alpha   90.00
_cell.angle_beta   90.00
_cell.angle_gamma   90.00
#
_symmetry.space_group_name_H-M   'P 1'
#
loop_
_entity.id
_entity.type
_entity.pdbx_description
1 polymer ?
#
loop_
_entity_poly.entity_id
_entity_poly.type
_entity_poly.pdbx_seq_one_letter_code
_entity_poly.pdbx_strand_id
1 'polypeptide(L)'
;SSSNNKITNCSVYNNSWHGILLYYSSNAEIHYCNIYGNTDYGVYSYGHTVNATYNWWGSASGPYHLYTNPSGLGDKVSDNVIYNPWLTEEVIPPSELPWLYIIIPVVIIVILAAVAIGIKRRKKALPPEKPADK
;
A
#
# COMPACT_ATOMS: atom_id res chain seq x y z
N SER A 1 12.29 -26.19 -7.49
CA SER A 1 13.38 -25.22 -7.44
C SER A 1 13.33 -24.32 -8.67
N SER A 2 13.50 -23.02 -8.46
CA SER A 2 13.67 -21.99 -9.51
C SER A 2 14.53 -20.86 -8.96
N SER A 3 15.05 -19.97 -9.81
CA SER A 3 15.88 -18.86 -9.36
C SER A 3 15.40 -17.51 -9.90
N ASN A 4 15.77 -16.43 -9.21
CA ASN A 4 15.48 -15.04 -9.60
C ASN A 4 13.97 -14.73 -9.71
N ASN A 5 13.16 -15.36 -8.86
CA ASN A 5 11.72 -15.11 -8.82
C ASN A 5 11.45 -13.77 -8.12
N LYS A 6 10.54 -12.97 -8.68
CA LYS A 6 10.08 -11.72 -8.07
C LYS A 6 8.58 -11.80 -7.83
N ILE A 7 8.17 -11.63 -6.58
CA ILE A 7 6.77 -11.56 -6.16
C ILE A 7 6.55 -10.17 -5.59
N THR A 8 5.75 -9.35 -6.27
CA THR A 8 5.54 -7.97 -5.84
C THR A 8 4.10 -7.52 -5.99
N ASN A 9 3.64 -6.61 -5.13
CA ASN A 9 2.30 -6.01 -5.20
C ASN A 9 1.17 -7.06 -5.18
N CYS A 10 1.33 -8.09 -4.35
CA CYS A 10 0.37 -9.19 -4.22
C CYS A 10 -0.28 -9.20 -2.83
N SER A 11 -1.50 -9.70 -2.75
CA SER A 11 -2.15 -10.07 -1.48
C SER A 11 -2.17 -11.58 -1.35
N VAL A 12 -1.54 -12.11 -0.31
CA VAL A 12 -1.41 -13.54 -0.01
C VAL A 12 -1.97 -13.79 1.38
N TYR A 13 -3.23 -14.21 1.44
CA TYR A 13 -3.95 -14.28 2.70
C TYR A 13 -4.91 -15.46 2.78
N ASN A 14 -5.23 -15.86 4.01
CA ASN A 14 -6.20 -16.92 4.33
C ASN A 14 -5.93 -18.27 3.63
N ASN A 15 -4.65 -18.60 3.40
CA ASN A 15 -4.30 -19.93 2.93
C ASN A 15 -4.31 -20.93 4.09
N SER A 16 -4.83 -22.13 3.84
CA SER A 16 -4.91 -23.21 4.85
C SER A 16 -3.54 -23.78 5.27
N TRP A 17 -2.45 -23.31 4.66
CA TRP A 17 -1.07 -23.77 4.83
C TRP A 17 -0.12 -22.56 4.86
N HIS A 18 1.03 -22.62 4.18
CA HIS A 18 1.88 -21.45 3.95
C HIS A 18 1.23 -20.49 2.94
N GLY A 19 1.48 -19.19 3.07
CA GLY A 19 1.17 -18.21 2.03
C GLY A 19 2.09 -18.38 0.82
N ILE A 20 3.41 -18.36 1.05
CA ILE A 20 4.44 -18.56 0.02
C ILE A 20 5.43 -19.63 0.48
N LEU A 21 5.57 -20.70 -0.31
CA LEU A 21 6.55 -21.76 -0.10
C LEU A 21 7.65 -21.70 -1.17
N LEU A 22 8.90 -21.51 -0.74
CA LEU A 22 10.08 -21.63 -1.59
C LEU A 22 10.80 -22.95 -1.31
N TYR A 23 10.84 -23.84 -2.31
CA TYR A 23 11.46 -25.15 -2.20
C TYR A 23 12.74 -25.24 -3.05
N TYR A 24 13.89 -25.10 -2.39
CA TYR A 24 15.21 -24.99 -3.03
C TYR A 24 15.23 -23.93 -4.14
N SER A 25 14.62 -22.77 -3.89
CA SER A 25 14.59 -21.66 -4.83
C SER A 25 15.52 -20.54 -4.37
N SER A 26 16.46 -20.12 -5.22
CA SER A 26 17.49 -19.13 -4.88
C SER A 26 17.17 -17.75 -5.44
N ASN A 27 17.76 -16.70 -4.84
CA ASN A 27 17.63 -15.30 -5.29
C ASN A 27 16.18 -14.84 -5.45
N ALA A 28 15.28 -15.27 -4.56
CA ALA A 28 13.91 -14.81 -4.59
C ALA A 28 13.76 -13.47 -3.86
N GLU A 29 12.95 -12.58 -4.43
CA GLU A 29 12.61 -11.27 -3.92
C GLU A 29 11.09 -11.18 -3.76
N ILE A 30 10.63 -10.83 -2.56
CA ILE A 30 9.22 -10.69 -2.22
C ILE A 30 9.05 -9.30 -1.59
N HIS A 31 8.38 -8.37 -2.27
CA HIS A 31 8.29 -6.98 -1.83
C HIS A 31 6.93 -6.36 -2.07
N TYR A 32 6.51 -5.43 -1.21
CA TYR A 32 5.27 -4.69 -1.34
C TYR A 32 4.03 -5.59 -1.43
N CYS A 33 4.03 -6.70 -0.69
CA CYS A 33 2.91 -7.62 -0.59
C CYS A 33 2.21 -7.49 0.77
N ASN A 34 0.92 -7.81 0.79
CA ASN A 34 0.15 -8.03 2.00
C ASN A 34 0.09 -9.54 2.28
N ILE A 35 0.75 -10.01 3.34
CA ILE A 35 0.89 -11.43 3.69
C ILE A 35 0.30 -11.64 5.08
N TYR A 36 -0.92 -12.16 5.19
CA TYR A 36 -1.61 -12.21 6.48
C TYR A 36 -2.66 -13.32 6.57
N GLY A 37 -2.92 -13.83 7.78
CA GLY A 37 -3.97 -14.82 8.02
C GLY A 37 -3.67 -16.18 7.41
N ASN A 38 -2.42 -16.48 7.07
CA ASN A 38 -2.04 -17.81 6.60
C ASN A 38 -1.86 -18.74 7.81
N THR A 39 -2.32 -19.99 7.68
CA THR A 39 -2.44 -20.90 8.84
C THR A 39 -1.09 -21.33 9.39
N ASP A 40 -0.12 -21.63 8.52
CA ASP A 40 1.21 -22.06 8.94
C ASP A 40 2.20 -20.91 8.93
N TYR A 41 2.83 -20.60 7.79
CA TYR A 41 3.77 -19.49 7.65
C TYR A 41 3.28 -18.49 6.60
N GLY A 42 3.53 -17.20 6.79
CA GLY A 42 3.35 -16.23 5.70
C GLY A 42 4.32 -16.53 4.56
N VAL A 43 5.61 -16.70 4.90
CA VAL A 43 6.65 -17.15 3.97
C VAL A 43 7.48 -18.25 4.62
N TYR A 44 7.60 -19.38 3.94
CA TYR A 44 8.47 -20.49 4.31
C TYR A 44 9.51 -20.71 3.22
N SER A 45 10.79 -20.66 3.58
CA SER A 45 11.90 -20.88 2.65
C SER A 45 12.77 -22.06 3.09
N TYR A 46 12.78 -23.09 2.25
CA TYR A 46 13.57 -24.30 2.43
C TYR A 46 14.78 -24.30 1.50
N GLY A 47 15.98 -24.34 2.08
CA GLY A 47 17.26 -24.52 1.39
C GLY A 47 18.01 -23.23 1.02
N HIS A 48 17.32 -22.10 0.83
CA HIS A 48 17.97 -20.82 0.51
C HIS A 48 17.32 -19.64 1.24
N THR A 49 18.09 -18.58 1.45
CA THR A 49 17.59 -17.32 1.99
C THR A 49 16.76 -16.57 0.95
N VAL A 50 15.63 -16.01 1.37
CA VAL A 50 14.75 -15.15 0.57
C VAL A 50 14.72 -13.74 1.15
N ASN A 51 14.74 -12.74 0.27
CA ASN A 51 14.54 -11.35 0.68
C ASN A 51 13.04 -11.02 0.62
N ALA A 52 12.39 -10.97 1.77
CA ALA A 52 10.98 -10.66 1.96
C ALA A 52 10.77 -9.33 2.72
N THR A 53 11.62 -8.34 2.48
CA THR A 53 11.49 -6.99 3.06
C THR A 53 10.37 -6.19 2.40
N TYR A 54 9.93 -5.13 3.07
CA TYR A 54 8.89 -4.22 2.60
C TYR A 54 7.55 -4.90 2.31
N ASN A 55 7.20 -5.94 3.07
CA ASN A 55 5.88 -6.54 3.08
C ASN A 55 5.15 -6.19 4.37
N TRP A 56 3.81 -6.19 4.32
CA TRP A 56 2.96 -6.11 5.50
C TRP A 56 2.53 -7.51 5.92
N TRP A 57 2.63 -7.82 7.21
CA TRP A 57 2.49 -9.19 7.73
C TRP A 57 1.18 -9.44 8.49
N GLY A 58 0.19 -8.55 8.35
CA GLY A 58 -1.04 -8.60 9.15
C GLY A 58 -0.96 -7.85 10.49
N SER A 59 0.20 -7.29 10.82
CA SER A 59 0.39 -6.50 12.05
C SER A 59 1.52 -5.48 11.89
N ALA A 60 1.35 -4.30 12.49
CA ALA A 60 2.40 -3.29 12.57
C ALA A 60 3.67 -3.77 13.31
N SER A 61 3.52 -4.76 14.20
CA SER A 61 4.64 -5.40 14.90
C SER A 61 5.49 -6.32 14.01
N GLY A 62 5.10 -6.54 12.75
CA GLY A 62 5.81 -7.39 11.80
C GLY A 62 5.50 -8.88 11.97
N PRO A 63 6.20 -9.74 11.23
CA PRO A 63 5.99 -11.18 11.26
C PRO A 63 6.51 -11.78 12.57
N TYR A 64 5.87 -12.85 13.05
CA TYR A 64 6.45 -13.63 14.14
C TYR A 64 7.71 -14.38 13.68
N HIS A 65 8.80 -14.24 14.44
CA HIS A 65 9.95 -15.13 14.35
C HIS A 65 10.54 -15.38 15.73
N LEU A 66 10.70 -16.65 16.12
CA LEU A 66 11.02 -17.09 17.49
C LEU A 66 12.21 -16.35 18.12
N TYR A 67 13.27 -16.09 17.34
CA TYR A 67 14.52 -15.53 17.87
C TYR A 67 14.76 -14.05 17.55
N THR A 68 14.14 -13.53 16.49
CA THR A 68 14.48 -12.20 15.93
C THR A 68 13.31 -11.23 15.94
N ASN A 69 12.07 -11.72 16.07
CA ASN A 69 10.90 -10.90 16.35
C ASN A 69 9.84 -11.70 17.17
N PRO A 70 10.16 -12.11 18.41
CA PRO A 70 9.30 -12.96 19.22
C PRO A 70 7.98 -12.30 19.64
N SER A 71 7.91 -10.97 19.59
CA SER A 71 6.70 -10.19 19.85
C SER A 71 5.89 -9.85 18.59
N GLY A 72 6.34 -10.28 17.41
CA GLY A 72 5.61 -10.08 16.16
C GLY A 72 4.27 -10.82 16.21
N LEU A 73 3.18 -10.09 15.92
CA LEU A 73 1.82 -10.63 15.91
C LEU A 73 1.32 -10.96 14.49
N GLY A 74 2.12 -10.64 13.46
CA GLY A 74 1.83 -11.00 12.09
C GLY A 74 2.15 -12.46 11.76
N ASP A 75 1.87 -12.86 10.53
CA ASP A 75 2.15 -14.20 10.03
C ASP A 75 3.61 -14.59 10.25
N LYS A 76 3.84 -15.83 10.69
CA LYS A 76 5.19 -16.29 11.01
C LYS A 76 6.04 -16.51 9.76
N VAL A 77 7.35 -16.40 9.94
CA VAL A 77 8.35 -16.67 8.90
C VAL A 77 9.33 -17.76 9.34
N SER A 78 9.87 -18.51 8.39
CA SER A 78 10.96 -19.48 8.65
C SER A 78 12.32 -18.77 8.79
N ASP A 79 13.31 -19.45 9.38
CA ASP A 79 14.67 -18.93 9.63
C ASP A 79 15.37 -18.31 8.41
N ASN A 80 15.07 -18.79 7.20
CA ASN A 80 15.70 -18.33 5.96
C ASN A 80 14.99 -17.12 5.30
N VAL A 81 14.18 -16.36 6.03
CA VAL A 81 13.43 -15.22 5.49
C VAL A 81 13.98 -13.92 6.07
N ILE A 82 14.49 -13.04 5.22
CA ILE A 82 14.86 -11.68 5.60
C ILE A 82 13.61 -10.82 5.48
N TYR A 83 13.06 -10.35 6.61
CA TYR A 83 11.79 -9.61 6.64
C TYR A 83 11.92 -8.16 7.14
N ASN A 84 13.07 -7.76 7.67
CA ASN A 84 13.33 -6.40 8.16
C ASN A 84 14.08 -5.57 7.11
N PRO A 85 13.60 -4.37 6.74
CA PRO A 85 12.40 -3.69 7.24
C PRO A 85 11.09 -4.31 6.73
N TRP A 86 10.04 -4.26 7.56
CA TRP A 86 8.66 -4.58 7.17
C TRP A 86 7.80 -3.31 7.11
N LEU A 87 6.63 -3.41 6.48
CA LEU A 87 5.63 -2.33 6.47
C LEU A 87 4.77 -2.42 7.73
N THR A 88 4.47 -1.27 8.33
CA THR A 88 3.60 -1.20 9.53
C THR A 88 2.11 -1.12 9.19
N GLU A 89 1.78 -0.92 7.91
CA GLU A 89 0.43 -0.80 7.38
C GLU A 89 0.30 -1.57 6.07
N GLU A 90 -0.93 -1.87 5.67
CA GLU A 90 -1.22 -2.61 4.44
C GLU A 90 -0.80 -1.82 3.20
N VAL A 91 -0.33 -2.53 2.18
CA VAL A 91 -0.17 -2.00 0.83
C VAL A 91 -1.55 -1.83 0.22
N ILE A 92 -1.99 -0.59 0.04
CA ILE A 92 -3.28 -0.28 -0.60
C ILE A 92 -3.09 -0.37 -2.12
N PRO A 93 -3.79 -1.29 -2.83
CA PRO A 93 -3.71 -1.33 -4.28
C PRO A 93 -4.36 -0.08 -4.89
N PRO A 94 -3.92 0.39 -6.07
CA PRO A 94 -4.45 1.62 -6.68
C PRO A 94 -5.98 1.64 -6.87
N SER A 95 -6.61 0.48 -7.03
CA SER A 95 -8.07 0.35 -7.17
C SER A 95 -8.84 0.67 -5.89
N GLU A 96 -8.20 0.57 -4.73
CA GLU A 96 -8.80 0.76 -3.40
C GLU A 96 -8.42 2.12 -2.79
N LEU A 97 -7.81 3.02 -3.57
CA LEU A 97 -7.58 4.38 -3.11
C LEU A 97 -8.93 5.02 -2.77
N PRO A 98 -9.09 5.59 -1.55
CA PRO A 98 -10.35 6.19 -1.16
C PRO A 98 -10.74 7.24 -2.21
N TRP A 99 -11.91 7.07 -2.83
CA TRP A 99 -12.43 7.98 -3.85
C TRP A 99 -12.37 9.44 -3.43
N LEU A 100 -12.41 9.69 -2.12
CA LEU A 100 -12.23 11.00 -1.51
C LEU A 100 -10.94 11.71 -1.98
N TYR A 101 -9.83 11.00 -2.18
CA TYR A 101 -8.57 11.59 -2.68
C TYR A 101 -8.66 12.06 -4.15
N ILE A 102 -9.55 11.46 -4.95
CA ILE A 102 -9.81 11.90 -6.34
C ILE A 102 -10.94 12.93 -6.37
N ILE A 103 -11.99 12.74 -5.58
CA ILE A 103 -13.20 13.57 -5.57
C ILE A 103 -12.93 14.93 -4.92
N ILE A 104 -12.22 15.02 -3.79
CA ILE A 104 -11.94 16.30 -3.12
C ILE A 104 -11.28 17.30 -4.08
N PRO A 105 -10.15 17.01 -4.74
CA PRO A 105 -9.50 17.99 -5.62
C PRO A 105 -10.38 18.33 -6.83
N VAL A 106 -11.09 17.36 -7.41
CA VAL A 106 -12.00 17.62 -8.54
C VAL A 106 -13.17 18.53 -8.14
N VAL A 107 -13.80 18.27 -7.00
CA VAL A 107 -14.90 19.10 -6.47
C VAL A 107 -14.41 20.51 -6.14
N ILE A 108 -13.23 20.64 -5.51
CA ILE A 108 -12.61 21.96 -5.26
C ILE A 108 -12.38 22.70 -6.58
N ILE A 109 -11.81 22.05 -7.61
CA ILE A 109 -11.59 22.66 -8.92
C ILE A 109 -12.90 23.12 -9.55
N VAL A 110 -13.95 22.30 -9.51
CA VAL A 110 -15.27 22.65 -10.05
C VAL A 110 -15.91 23.83 -9.31
N ILE A 111 -15.83 23.86 -7.98
CA ILE A 111 -16.32 24.97 -7.17
C ILE A 111 -15.55 26.26 -7.49
N LEU A 112 -14.22 26.20 -7.54
CA LEU A 112 -13.38 27.35 -7.88
C LEU A 112 -13.69 27.87 -9.29
N ALA A 113 -13.86 26.98 -10.27
CA ALA A 113 -14.26 27.35 -11.63
C ALA A 113 -15.65 28.01 -11.66
N ALA A 114 -16.64 27.46 -10.96
CA ALA A 114 -17.98 28.02 -10.88
C ALA A 114 -17.99 29.41 -10.22
N VAL A 115 -17.22 29.59 -9.13
CA VAL A 115 -17.03 30.89 -8.46
C VAL A 115 -16.39 31.89 -9.41
N ALA A 116 -15.31 31.52 -10.11
CA ALA A 116 -14.64 32.39 -11.08
C ALA A 116 -15.58 32.81 -12.24
N ILE A 117 -16.37 31.87 -12.76
CA ILE A 117 -17.40 32.15 -13.79
C ILE A 117 -18.45 33.11 -13.23
N GLY A 118 -18.92 32.90 -11.99
CA GLY A 118 -19.87 33.78 -11.32
C GLY A 118 -19.34 35.20 -11.14
N ILE A 119 -18.09 35.35 -10.69
CA ILE A 119 -17.40 36.64 -10.54
C ILE A 119 -17.31 37.35 -11.90
N LYS A 120 -16.93 36.63 -12.97
CA LYS A 120 -16.83 37.19 -14.32
C LYS A 120 -18.18 37.67 -14.85
N ARG A 121 -19.26 36.91 -14.60
CA ARG A 121 -20.64 37.30 -14.98
C ARG A 121 -21.11 38.54 -14.21
N ARG A 122 -20.85 38.63 -12.90
CA ARG A 122 -21.17 39.83 -12.10
C ARG A 122 -20.44 41.07 -12.61
N LYS A 123 -19.13 40.99 -12.89
CA LYS A 123 -18.36 42.11 -13.46
C LYS A 123 -18.92 42.61 -14.79
N LYS A 124 -19.46 41.74 -15.64
CA LYS A 124 -20.10 42.11 -16.92
C LYS A 124 -21.48 42.76 -16.74
N ALA A 125 -22.17 42.51 -15.62
CA ALA A 125 -23.50 43.01 -15.34
C ALA A 125 -23.53 44.34 -14.56
N LEU A 126 -22.39 44.78 -13.99
CA LEU A 126 -22.29 46.08 -13.34
C LEU A 126 -22.37 47.20 -14.41
N PRO A 127 -23.29 48.17 -14.29
CA PRO A 127 -23.34 49.33 -15.17
C PRO A 127 -22.05 50.14 -15.07
N PRO A 128 -21.67 50.89 -16.13
CA PRO A 128 -20.49 51.75 -16.09
C PRO A 128 -20.58 52.71 -14.91
N GLU A 129 -19.48 52.84 -14.17
CA GLU A 129 -19.37 53.74 -13.04
C GLU A 129 -19.72 55.15 -13.51
N LYS A 130 -20.77 55.75 -12.95
CA LYS A 130 -21.13 57.14 -13.27
C LYS A 130 -19.91 58.01 -12.94
N PRO A 131 -19.51 58.94 -13.83
CA PRO A 131 -18.41 59.83 -13.55
C PRO A 131 -18.70 60.59 -12.24
N ALA A 132 -17.68 60.70 -11.39
CA ALA A 132 -17.80 61.43 -10.13
C ALA A 132 -18.19 62.88 -10.42
N ASP A 133 -19.36 63.30 -9.95
CA ASP A 133 -19.79 64.69 -10.01
C ASP A 133 -18.81 65.54 -9.21
N LYS A 134 -18.28 66.59 -9.85
CA LYS A 134 -17.37 67.59 -9.28
C LYS A 134 -18.12 68.65 -8.48
#